data_AF-A0A453R3W2-F1
#
_entry.id   AF-A0A453R3W2-F1
#
_cell.length_a   1.000
_cell.length_b   1.000
_cell.length_c   1.000
_cell.angle_alpha   90.00
_cell.angle_beta   90.00
_cell.angle_gamma   90.00
#
_symmetry.space_group_name_H-M   'P 1'
#
loop_
_entity.id
_entity.type
_entity.pdbx_description
1 polymer ?
#
loop_
_entity_poly.entity_id
_entity_poly.type
_entity_poly.pdbx_seq_one_letter_code
_entity_poly.pdbx_strand_id
1 'polypeptide(L)'
;MQYRSFFSTPEFIEFPTSSPGQKAYAYFYPPLNPMFEGLPDEKPPLLVKTHGGPTAETRGVLDLSVQYWTSRGWAFLDVNYGGSTGYGREYRERLLKKWGIVDVDDCCSCARFLVRFIISDSNSTVAFIAIYKPPYFIVRWRMGK
;
A
#
# COMPACT_ATOMS: atom_id res chain seq x y z
N MET A 1 -16.20 -30.70 -1.01
CA MET A 1 -14.88 -30.08 -0.79
C MET A 1 -15.05 -28.60 -1.06
N GLN A 2 -14.94 -27.74 -0.04
CA GLN A 2 -15.15 -26.29 -0.20
C GLN A 2 -13.80 -25.66 -0.57
N TYR A 3 -13.68 -25.16 -1.80
CA TYR A 3 -12.47 -24.46 -2.23
C TYR A 3 -12.30 -23.17 -1.44
N ARG A 4 -11.14 -22.97 -0.82
CA ARG A 4 -10.77 -21.71 -0.15
C ARG A 4 -9.59 -21.10 -0.89
N SER A 5 -9.77 -19.88 -1.37
CA SER A 5 -8.77 -19.16 -2.18
C SER A 5 -7.58 -18.70 -1.33
N PHE A 6 -6.40 -18.71 -1.93
CA PHE A 6 -5.21 -18.01 -1.42
C PHE A 6 -5.03 -16.62 -2.05
N PHE A 7 -5.90 -16.25 -3.00
CA PHE A 7 -5.82 -14.99 -3.69
C PHE A 7 -6.56 -13.90 -2.95
N SER A 8 -5.81 -12.93 -2.45
CA SER A 8 -6.33 -11.70 -1.87
C SER A 8 -6.90 -10.80 -2.96
N THR A 9 -8.15 -10.38 -2.79
CA THR A 9 -8.85 -9.48 -3.71
C THR A 9 -8.47 -8.03 -3.39
N PRO A 10 -8.07 -7.22 -4.39
CA PRO A 10 -7.75 -5.82 -4.17
C PRO A 10 -8.98 -5.00 -3.80
N GLU A 11 -8.81 -4.10 -2.83
CA GLU A 11 -9.72 -3.01 -2.50
C GLU A 11 -9.14 -1.70 -3.02
N PHE A 12 -9.89 -0.98 -3.85
CA PHE A 12 -9.47 0.34 -4.31
C PHE A 12 -9.77 1.38 -3.23
N ILE A 13 -8.74 2.12 -2.81
CA ILE A 13 -8.84 3.11 -1.75
C ILE A 13 -8.39 4.49 -2.22
N GLU A 14 -9.06 5.51 -1.68
CA GLU A 14 -8.70 6.91 -1.80
C GLU A 14 -8.24 7.42 -0.44
N PHE A 15 -7.13 8.16 -0.39
CA PHE A 15 -6.58 8.66 0.86
C PHE A 15 -6.08 10.12 0.73
N PRO A 16 -6.09 10.90 1.83
CA PRO A 16 -5.56 12.25 1.85
C PRO A 16 -4.02 12.23 1.78
N THR A 17 -3.45 13.16 1.02
CA THR A 17 -1.99 13.41 0.98
C THR A 17 -1.59 14.47 2.02
N SER A 18 -0.29 14.72 2.20
CA SER A 18 0.16 15.83 3.06
C SER A 18 -0.19 17.21 2.49
N SER A 19 -0.51 17.30 1.20
CA SER A 19 -0.98 18.54 0.56
C SER A 19 -2.47 18.76 0.82
N PRO A 20 -2.88 19.88 1.46
CA PRO A 20 -4.28 20.13 1.78
C PRO A 20 -5.20 20.07 0.55
N GLY A 21 -6.32 19.35 0.69
CA GLY A 21 -7.30 19.18 -0.38
C GLY A 21 -6.89 18.22 -1.51
N GLN A 22 -5.65 17.72 -1.52
CA GLN A 22 -5.20 16.72 -2.49
C GLN A 22 -5.39 15.31 -1.94
N LYS A 23 -5.87 14.43 -2.82
CA LYS A 23 -6.02 13.01 -2.59
C LYS A 23 -5.15 12.20 -3.54
N ALA A 24 -4.83 10.98 -3.13
CA ALA A 24 -4.14 9.97 -3.92
C ALA A 24 -4.84 8.60 -3.77
N TYR A 25 -4.39 7.63 -4.54
CA TYR A 25 -5.10 6.37 -4.74
C TYR A 25 -4.19 5.17 -4.52
N ALA A 26 -4.74 4.06 -4.07
CA ALA A 26 -4.01 2.81 -3.93
C ALA A 26 -4.92 1.60 -4.08
N TYR A 27 -4.32 0.44 -4.32
CA TYR A 27 -4.96 -0.85 -4.09
C TYR A 27 -4.43 -1.45 -2.78
N PHE A 28 -5.34 -1.74 -1.87
CA PHE A 28 -5.07 -2.48 -0.64
C PHE A 28 -5.39 -3.95 -0.85
N TYR A 29 -4.49 -4.83 -0.42
CA TYR A 29 -4.69 -6.26 -0.42
C TYR A 29 -4.58 -6.76 1.04
N PRO A 30 -5.67 -7.25 1.64
CA PRO A 30 -5.61 -7.84 2.97
C PRO A 30 -4.78 -9.14 2.95
N PRO A 31 -4.11 -9.49 4.07
CA PRO A 31 -3.51 -10.81 4.19
C PRO A 31 -4.58 -11.89 4.10
N LEU A 32 -4.32 -12.95 3.34
CA LEU A 32 -5.29 -14.03 3.16
C LEU A 32 -4.58 -15.38 3.11
N ASN A 33 -4.80 -16.20 4.14
CA ASN A 33 -4.41 -17.59 4.13
C ASN A 33 -5.52 -18.44 4.76
N PRO A 34 -6.15 -19.37 4.02
CA PRO A 34 -7.25 -20.18 4.55
C PRO A 34 -6.81 -21.22 5.60
N MET A 35 -5.50 -21.40 5.82
CA MET A 35 -4.93 -22.36 6.76
C MET A 35 -4.29 -21.69 7.99
N PHE A 36 -4.10 -20.38 7.98
CA PHE A 36 -3.41 -19.65 9.04
C PHE A 36 -4.09 -18.32 9.32
N GLU A 37 -4.25 -18.01 10.60
CA GLU A 37 -4.75 -16.72 11.08
C GLU A 37 -3.65 -16.00 11.87
N GLY A 38 -3.72 -14.67 11.88
CA GLY A 38 -2.81 -13.85 12.69
C GLY A 38 -3.07 -14.01 14.18
N LEU A 39 -2.11 -13.59 15.01
CA LEU A 39 -2.31 -13.56 16.46
C LEU A 39 -3.37 -12.51 16.81
N PRO A 40 -4.27 -12.77 17.79
CA PRO A 40 -5.41 -11.89 18.09
C PRO A 40 -5.05 -10.42 18.38
N ASP A 41 -3.88 -10.18 18.98
CA ASP A 41 -3.44 -8.85 19.40
C ASP A 41 -2.40 -8.22 18.46
N GLU A 42 -2.06 -8.89 17.35
CA GLU A 42 -1.09 -8.40 16.38
C GLU A 42 -1.77 -8.00 15.06
N LYS A 43 -1.31 -6.89 14.48
CA LYS A 43 -1.68 -6.53 13.12
C LYS A 43 -0.64 -7.04 12.14
N PRO A 44 -1.06 -7.40 10.92
CA PRO A 44 -0.14 -7.87 9.90
C PRO A 44 0.93 -6.81 9.62
N PRO A 45 2.17 -7.23 9.31
CA PRO A 45 3.16 -6.31 8.75
C PRO A 45 2.64 -5.77 7.40
N LEU A 46 3.01 -4.55 7.07
CA LEU A 46 2.53 -3.84 5.89
C LEU A 46 3.68 -3.66 4.88
N LEU A 47 3.47 -4.13 3.65
CA LEU A 47 4.33 -3.80 2.53
C LEU A 47 3.68 -2.71 1.69
N VAL A 48 4.42 -1.64 1.39
CA VAL A 48 3.99 -0.56 0.51
C VAL A 48 4.86 -0.62 -0.74
N LYS A 49 4.23 -0.78 -1.88
CA LYS A 49 4.87 -0.81 -3.19
C LYS A 49 4.49 0.45 -3.95
N THR A 50 5.46 0.93 -4.70
CA THR A 50 5.28 1.91 -5.76
C THR A 50 5.67 1.28 -7.08
N HIS A 51 4.93 1.60 -8.14
CA HIS A 51 5.38 1.30 -9.48
C HIS A 51 6.52 2.24 -9.89
N GLY A 52 7.20 1.91 -11.00
CA GLY A 52 8.20 2.78 -11.60
C GLY A 52 7.59 3.91 -12.43
N GLY A 53 8.46 4.84 -12.85
CA GLY A 53 8.15 5.88 -13.83
C GLY A 53 7.09 6.92 -13.39
N PRO A 54 6.82 7.93 -14.24
CA PRO A 54 5.67 8.81 -14.14
C PRO A 54 4.57 8.44 -15.16
N THR A 55 4.79 7.41 -15.98
CA THR A 55 3.90 7.03 -17.10
C THR A 55 3.35 5.61 -16.88
N ALA A 56 3.09 5.28 -15.62
CA ALA A 56 2.51 4.02 -15.22
C ALA A 56 1.51 4.27 -14.08
N GLU A 57 0.77 3.22 -13.79
CA GLU A 57 -0.14 3.08 -12.66
C GLU A 57 -0.10 1.62 -12.23
N THR A 58 -0.35 1.36 -10.96
CA THR A 58 -0.80 0.04 -10.52
C THR A 58 -2.27 -0.17 -10.88
N ARG A 59 -2.63 -1.43 -11.10
CA ARG A 59 -3.96 -1.90 -11.46
C ARG A 59 -4.35 -3.05 -10.56
N GLY A 60 -5.63 -3.19 -10.23
CA GLY A 60 -6.19 -4.30 -9.46
C GLY A 60 -6.28 -5.60 -10.27
N VAL A 61 -5.17 -6.03 -10.86
CA VAL A 61 -5.04 -7.27 -11.63
C VAL A 61 -4.29 -8.34 -10.83
N LEU A 62 -4.37 -9.59 -11.26
CA LEU A 62 -3.63 -10.68 -10.60
C LEU A 62 -2.11 -10.47 -10.74
N ASP A 63 -1.45 -10.23 -9.61
CA ASP A 63 0.01 -10.14 -9.50
C ASP A 63 0.51 -11.19 -8.50
N LEU A 64 1.18 -12.24 -9.00
CA LEU A 64 1.67 -13.34 -8.16
C LEU A 64 2.72 -12.88 -7.13
N SER A 65 3.42 -11.78 -7.38
CA SER A 65 4.35 -11.21 -6.40
C SER A 65 3.61 -10.62 -5.20
N VAL A 66 2.47 -9.94 -5.43
CA VAL A 66 1.58 -9.48 -4.35
C VAL A 66 1.01 -10.67 -3.60
N GLN A 67 0.51 -11.68 -4.34
CA GLN A 67 -0.11 -12.87 -3.73
C GLN A 67 0.89 -13.71 -2.91
N TYR A 68 2.17 -13.70 -3.28
CA TYR A 68 3.22 -14.34 -2.48
C TYR A 68 3.28 -13.76 -1.06
N TRP A 69 3.19 -12.44 -0.92
CA TRP A 69 3.24 -11.75 0.37
C TRP A 69 1.91 -11.88 1.15
N THR A 70 0.78 -11.63 0.49
CA THR A 70 -0.54 -11.68 1.16
C THR A 70 -0.88 -13.07 1.68
N SER A 71 -0.50 -14.12 0.95
CA SER A 71 -0.64 -15.52 1.41
C SER A 71 0.23 -15.88 2.62
N ARG A 72 1.21 -15.04 2.98
CA ARG A 72 2.11 -15.22 4.13
C ARG A 72 1.82 -14.24 5.27
N GLY A 73 0.62 -13.66 5.29
CA GLY A 73 0.17 -12.81 6.39
C GLY A 73 0.60 -11.34 6.28
N TRP A 74 1.12 -10.90 5.12
CA TRP A 74 1.42 -9.49 4.90
C TRP A 74 0.21 -8.74 4.34
N ALA A 75 -0.08 -7.58 4.92
CA ALA A 75 -0.89 -6.58 4.26
C ALA A 75 -0.07 -5.94 3.14
N PHE A 76 -0.72 -5.59 2.02
CA PHE A 76 -0.02 -5.01 0.87
C PHE A 76 -0.74 -3.76 0.38
N LEU A 77 0.01 -2.69 0.12
CA LEU A 77 -0.45 -1.47 -0.54
C LEU A 77 0.31 -1.31 -1.84
N ASP A 78 -0.39 -1.15 -2.95
CA ASP A 78 0.19 -0.73 -4.22
C ASP A 78 -0.31 0.68 -4.53
N VAL A 79 0.57 1.68 -4.42
CA VAL A 79 0.21 3.10 -4.35
C VAL A 79 0.35 3.76 -5.72
N ASN A 80 -0.75 4.33 -6.20
CA ASN A 80 -0.79 5.26 -7.32
C ASN A 80 -0.54 6.68 -6.81
N TYR A 81 0.73 7.02 -6.54
CA TYR A 81 1.15 8.33 -6.05
C TYR A 81 0.91 9.46 -7.07
N GLY A 82 0.87 10.71 -6.61
CA GLY A 82 0.78 11.91 -7.44
C GLY A 82 1.88 11.90 -8.50
N GLY A 83 1.49 11.78 -9.77
CA GLY A 83 2.41 11.43 -10.86
C GLY A 83 1.96 10.25 -11.70
N SER A 84 1.14 9.37 -11.14
CA SER A 84 0.62 8.19 -11.83
C SER A 84 -0.32 8.56 -12.98
N THR A 85 -0.47 7.65 -13.94
CA THR A 85 -1.44 7.78 -15.02
C THR A 85 -2.86 7.41 -14.57
N GLY A 86 -3.87 7.61 -15.44
CA GLY A 86 -5.25 7.21 -15.15
C GLY A 86 -6.10 8.24 -14.40
N TYR A 87 -5.49 9.27 -13.78
CA TYR A 87 -6.16 10.25 -12.92
C TYR A 87 -6.21 11.68 -13.49
N GLY A 88 -5.96 11.83 -14.79
CA GLY A 88 -5.93 13.12 -15.48
C GLY A 88 -4.57 13.83 -15.45
N ARG A 89 -4.47 14.90 -16.24
CA ARG A 89 -3.21 15.63 -16.48
C ARG A 89 -2.66 16.30 -15.22
N GLU A 90 -3.52 16.98 -14.46
CA GLU A 90 -3.12 17.67 -13.23
C GLU A 90 -2.52 16.71 -12.22
N TYR A 91 -3.09 15.50 -12.07
CA TYR A 91 -2.57 14.47 -11.19
C TYR A 91 -1.18 14.00 -11.61
N ARG A 92 -1.00 13.71 -12.91
CA ARG A 92 0.29 13.29 -13.47
C ARG A 92 1.37 14.37 -13.34
N GLU A 93 1.00 15.64 -13.49
CA GLU A 93 1.94 16.76 -13.42
C GLU A 93 2.41 17.06 -11.98
N ARG A 94 1.78 16.49 -10.94
CA ARG A 94 2.22 16.64 -9.53
C ARG A 94 3.66 16.19 -9.30
N LEU A 95 4.14 15.19 -10.03
CA LEU A 95 5.49 14.63 -9.89
C LEU A 95 6.57 15.42 -10.65
N LEU A 96 6.17 16.36 -11.52
CA LEU A 96 7.11 17.11 -12.35
C LEU A 96 8.09 17.89 -11.47
N LYS A 97 9.40 17.60 -11.62
CA LYS A 97 10.49 18.15 -10.81
C LYS A 97 10.39 17.84 -9.31
N LYS A 98 9.62 16.81 -8.91
CA LYS A 98 9.39 16.43 -7.50
C LYS A 98 9.56 14.94 -7.22
N TRP A 99 10.39 14.25 -8.00
CA TRP A 99 10.76 12.85 -7.76
C TRP A 99 11.46 12.67 -6.41
N GLY A 100 11.12 11.60 -5.69
CA GLY A 100 11.62 11.33 -4.35
C GLY A 100 10.94 12.14 -3.24
N ILE A 101 10.05 13.07 -3.61
CA ILE A 101 9.32 13.92 -2.66
C ILE A 101 7.85 13.52 -2.67
N VAL A 102 7.15 13.73 -3.80
CA VAL A 102 5.70 13.48 -3.88
C VAL A 102 5.38 11.99 -3.77
N ASP A 103 6.14 11.14 -4.46
CA ASP A 103 5.96 9.69 -4.42
C ASP A 103 6.21 9.11 -3.01
N VAL A 104 7.25 9.58 -2.33
CA VAL A 104 7.56 9.15 -0.96
C VAL A 104 6.52 9.66 0.04
N ASP A 105 6.12 10.93 -0.08
CA ASP A 105 5.15 11.55 0.83
C ASP A 105 3.76 10.91 0.70
N ASP A 106 3.31 10.63 -0.53
CA ASP A 106 2.04 9.94 -0.76
C ASP A 106 2.06 8.51 -0.23
N CYS A 107 3.19 7.79 -0.35
CA CYS A 107 3.33 6.46 0.25
C CYS A 107 3.28 6.51 1.78
N CYS A 108 3.96 7.47 2.39
CA CYS A 108 3.91 7.68 3.84
C CYS A 108 2.49 8.04 4.29
N SER A 109 1.80 8.88 3.52
CA SER A 109 0.41 9.29 3.78
C SER A 109 -0.54 8.10 3.68
N CYS A 110 -0.41 7.27 2.65
CA CYS A 110 -1.20 6.05 2.47
C CYS A 110 -0.99 5.08 3.64
N ALA A 111 0.27 4.83 4.01
CA ALA A 111 0.60 3.95 5.12
C ALA A 111 0.00 4.46 6.44
N ARG A 112 0.12 5.76 6.74
CA ARG A 112 -0.48 6.36 7.94
C ARG A 112 -2.01 6.32 7.92
N PHE A 113 -2.63 6.55 6.76
CA PHE A 113 -4.07 6.49 6.59
C PHE A 113 -4.58 5.08 6.91
N LEU A 114 -3.97 4.04 6.32
CA LEU A 114 -4.33 2.66 6.58
C LEU A 114 -4.08 2.26 8.04
N VAL A 115 -2.92 2.63 8.60
CA VAL A 115 -2.59 2.33 10.01
C VAL A 115 -3.62 2.96 10.95
N ARG A 116 -4.02 4.22 10.73
CA ARG A 116 -5.06 4.86 11.55
C ARG A 116 -6.39 4.14 11.44
N PHE A 117 -6.79 3.72 10.24
CA PHE A 117 -8.02 2.98 10.02
C PHE A 117 -8.00 1.60 10.70
N ILE A 118 -6.86 0.90 10.65
CA ILE A 118 -6.67 -0.43 11.27
C ILE A 118 -6.53 -0.35 12.79
N ILE A 119 -5.83 0.67 13.31
CA ILE A 119 -5.59 0.87 14.76
C ILE A 119 -6.81 1.50 15.44
N SER A 120 -7.63 2.31 14.77
CA SER A 120 -8.85 2.84 15.39
C SER A 120 -9.81 1.74 15.86
N ASP A 121 -9.69 0.53 15.30
CA ASP A 121 -10.49 -0.64 15.65
C ASP A 121 -9.89 -1.50 16.78
N SER A 122 -8.66 -1.24 17.24
CA SER A 122 -7.98 -2.09 18.25
C SER A 122 -6.68 -1.47 18.80
N ASN A 123 -6.33 -1.75 20.05
CA ASN A 123 -5.08 -1.30 20.70
C ASN A 123 -3.78 -1.96 20.15
N SER A 124 -3.85 -2.60 18.97
CA SER A 124 -2.81 -3.43 18.37
C SER A 124 -1.74 -2.59 17.66
N THR A 125 -0.55 -3.16 17.49
CA THR A 125 0.62 -2.49 16.88
C THR A 125 0.88 -3.05 15.48
N VAL A 126 1.12 -2.19 14.48
CA VAL A 126 1.68 -2.61 13.19
C VAL A 126 3.19 -2.72 13.34
N ALA A 127 3.71 -3.94 13.28
CA ALA A 127 5.09 -4.22 13.64
C ALA A 127 6.12 -3.65 12.64
N PHE A 128 5.76 -3.51 11.37
CA PHE A 128 6.71 -3.22 10.31
C PHE A 128 6.07 -2.60 9.06
N ILE A 129 6.73 -1.59 8.47
CA ILE A 129 6.37 -1.00 7.17
C ILE A 129 7.62 -0.94 6.28
N ALA A 130 7.54 -1.54 5.09
CA ALA A 130 8.59 -1.40 4.07
C ALA A 130 8.05 -0.75 2.80
N ILE A 131 8.76 0.25 2.29
CA ILE A 131 8.43 0.91 1.02
C ILE A 131 9.40 0.44 -0.07
N TYR A 132 8.86 -0.16 -1.11
CA TYR A 132 9.60 -0.73 -2.24
C TYR A 132 9.29 -0.01 -3.55
N LYS A 133 10.32 0.38 -4.31
CA LYS A 133 10.20 0.98 -5.66
C LYS A 133 11.17 0.30 -6.62
N PRO A 134 10.75 -0.66 -7.46
CA PRO A 134 11.67 -1.35 -8.37
C PRO A 134 12.49 -0.37 -9.22
N PRO A 135 13.83 -0.54 -9.36
CA PRO A 135 14.69 -1.56 -8.78
C PRO A 135 15.35 -1.19 -7.42
N TYR A 136 14.97 -0.07 -6.79
CA TYR A 136 15.63 0.48 -5.60
C TYR A 136 14.78 0.32 -4.32
N PHE A 137 15.43 -0.02 -3.20
CA PHE A 137 14.80 0.11 -1.87
C PHE A 137 14.87 1.58 -1.46
N ILE A 138 13.72 2.20 -1.15
CA ILE A 138 13.69 3.64 -0.82
C ILE A 138 13.68 3.87 0.69
N VAL A 139 12.89 3.15 1.51
CA VAL A 139 13.00 3.28 2.97
C VAL A 139 12.50 2.04 3.72
N ARG A 140 13.20 1.68 4.81
CA ARG A 140 12.72 0.75 5.86
C ARG A 140 12.24 1.57 7.06
N TRP A 141 10.97 1.45 7.43
CA TRP A 141 10.42 2.08 8.64
C TRP A 141 9.97 1.01 9.64
N ARG A 142 10.48 1.09 10.88
CA ARG A 142 9.89 0.37 12.00
C ARG A 142 9.02 1.35 12.76
N MET A 143 7.70 1.15 12.70
CA MET A 143 6.78 1.82 13.63
C MET A 143 6.85 1.04 14.95
N GLY A 144 7.75 1.46 15.85
CA GLY A 144 7.73 1.04 17.24
C GLY A 144 6.90 2.01 18.07
N LYS A 145 6.22 1.50 19.10
CA LYS A 145 5.88 2.35 20.25
C LYS A 145 7.17 2.88 20.89
#